data_AF-T0YDX3-F1
#
_entry.id   AF-T0YDX3-F1
#
_cell.length_a   1.000
_cell.length_b   1.000
_cell.length_c   1.000
_cell.angle_alpha   90.00
_cell.angle_beta   90.00
_cell.angle_gamma   90.00
#
_symmetry.space_group_name_H-M   'P 1'
#
loop_
_entity.id
_entity.type
_entity.pdbx_description
1 polymer ?
#
loop_
_entity_poly.entity_id
_entity_poly.type
_entity_poly.pdbx_seq_one_letter_code
_entity_poly.pdbx_strand_id
1 'polypeptide(L)'
;KVEHLQPDAHRETWSVWVPFSKTDQEGQGDDYRHVSAATLTRIRRWLAAADITEGYVFRPIGGRKRAEVVQAEAECREPPVLGLTAKEVARIFRQRAAAAGLDHAWTISGHSTRIGTANDLMRDGASTGEIQLAGGWKGAEMVIAYTRKSRAGNNAVARLRRSNAAGD
;
A
#
# COMPACT_ATOMS: atom_id res chain seq x y z
N LYS A 1 -11.66 5.87 2.66
CA LYS A 1 -12.11 6.65 3.82
C LYS A 1 -12.44 5.67 4.96
N VAL A 2 -12.84 6.11 6.15
CA VAL A 2 -13.20 5.19 7.26
C VAL A 2 -14.32 4.24 6.82
N GLU A 3 -15.30 4.77 6.08
CA GLU A 3 -16.46 4.07 5.54
C GLU A 3 -16.10 3.00 4.52
N HIS A 4 -14.87 3.02 4.00
CA HIS A 4 -14.42 2.03 3.02
C HIS A 4 -13.82 0.78 3.69
N LEU A 5 -13.63 0.78 5.01
CA LEU A 5 -13.15 -0.39 5.75
C LEU A 5 -14.34 -1.30 6.05
N GLN A 6 -14.30 -2.51 5.54
CA GLN A 6 -15.40 -3.47 5.64
C GLN A 6 -14.93 -4.77 6.27
N PRO A 7 -15.73 -5.39 7.16
CA PRO A 7 -15.45 -6.73 7.63
C PRO A 7 -15.65 -7.73 6.48
N ASP A 8 -14.72 -8.67 6.34
CA ASP A 8 -14.91 -9.85 5.50
C ASP A 8 -15.48 -10.97 6.38
N ALA A 9 -16.78 -11.23 6.18
CA ALA A 9 -17.55 -12.17 6.98
C ALA A 9 -17.03 -13.62 6.92
N HIS A 10 -16.19 -13.97 5.94
CA HIS A 10 -15.80 -15.35 5.70
C HIS A 10 -14.48 -15.76 6.37
N ARG A 11 -13.64 -14.82 6.81
CA ARG A 11 -12.25 -15.14 7.19
C ARG A 11 -11.73 -14.46 8.46
N GLU A 12 -12.57 -13.79 9.25
CA GLU A 12 -12.12 -12.89 10.35
C GLU A 12 -11.15 -11.80 9.85
N THR A 13 -11.22 -11.48 8.56
CA THR A 13 -10.35 -10.49 7.91
C THR A 13 -11.12 -9.23 7.60
N TRP A 14 -10.40 -8.19 7.21
CA TRP A 14 -11.02 -6.94 6.77
C TRP A 14 -10.60 -6.66 5.35
N SER A 15 -11.39 -5.86 4.65
CA SER A 15 -11.06 -5.32 3.35
C SER A 15 -11.17 -3.80 3.38
N VAL A 16 -10.47 -3.16 2.44
CA VAL A 16 -10.67 -1.76 2.11
C VAL A 16 -11.15 -1.66 0.67
N TRP A 17 -12.27 -0.98 0.48
CA TRP A 17 -12.77 -0.64 -0.85
C TRP A 17 -12.03 0.56 -1.43
N VAL A 18 -11.57 0.41 -2.67
CA VAL A 18 -10.81 1.40 -3.42
C VAL A 18 -11.67 1.87 -4.60
N PRO A 19 -12.41 2.99 -4.48
CA PRO A 19 -13.40 3.39 -5.49
C PRO A 19 -12.77 3.82 -6.81
N PHE A 20 -11.51 4.27 -6.80
CA PHE A 20 -10.78 4.68 -8.00
C PHE A 20 -9.35 4.21 -7.87
N SER A 21 -8.81 3.68 -8.97
CA SER A 21 -7.42 3.27 -9.04
C SER A 21 -6.79 3.65 -10.37
N LYS A 22 -5.47 3.53 -10.49
CA LYS A 22 -4.82 3.76 -11.78
C LYS A 22 -5.40 2.86 -12.88
N THR A 23 -5.80 1.65 -12.50
CA THR A 23 -6.27 0.61 -13.40
C THR A 23 -7.78 0.62 -13.62
N ASP A 24 -8.52 1.23 -12.69
CA ASP A 24 -9.96 1.50 -12.74
C ASP A 24 -10.21 3.00 -12.52
N GLN A 25 -10.10 3.77 -13.61
CA GLN A 25 -10.32 5.22 -13.60
C GLN A 25 -11.81 5.57 -13.63
N GLU A 26 -12.65 4.66 -14.13
CA GLU A 26 -14.10 4.85 -14.28
C GLU A 26 -14.84 4.50 -12.97
N GLY A 27 -14.17 3.84 -12.02
CA GLY A 27 -14.70 3.46 -10.71
C GLY A 27 -15.83 2.44 -10.80
N GLN A 28 -15.85 1.67 -11.89
CA GLN A 28 -16.89 0.67 -12.18
C GLN A 28 -16.54 -0.70 -11.57
N GLY A 29 -15.32 -0.86 -11.07
CA GLY A 29 -14.82 -2.08 -10.47
C GLY A 29 -15.02 -2.13 -8.97
N ASP A 30 -15.46 -3.30 -8.50
CA ASP A 30 -15.44 -3.69 -7.10
C ASP A 30 -14.01 -4.04 -6.66
N ASP A 31 -13.16 -3.01 -6.48
CA ASP A 31 -11.75 -3.18 -6.07
C ASP A 31 -11.61 -3.20 -4.54
N TYR A 32 -11.44 -4.41 -4.00
CA TYR A 32 -11.25 -4.65 -2.57
C TYR A 32 -9.84 -5.14 -2.28
N ARG A 33 -9.20 -4.55 -1.26
CA ARG A 33 -7.85 -4.95 -0.81
C ARG A 33 -7.91 -5.54 0.58
N HIS A 34 -7.27 -6.68 0.76
CA HIS A 34 -7.17 -7.33 2.06
C HIS A 34 -6.45 -6.44 3.09
N VAL A 35 -6.99 -6.42 4.30
CA VAL A 35 -6.46 -5.76 5.49
C VAL A 35 -6.33 -6.80 6.59
N SER A 36 -5.09 -7.09 6.98
CA SER A 36 -4.83 -8.03 8.07
C SER A 36 -5.29 -7.48 9.42
N ALA A 37 -5.58 -8.35 10.38
CA ALA A 37 -5.97 -7.96 11.74
C ALA A 37 -4.92 -7.04 12.41
N ALA A 38 -3.63 -7.29 12.14
CA ALA A 38 -2.53 -6.48 12.66
C ALA A 38 -2.51 -5.06 12.06
N THR A 39 -2.83 -4.91 10.77
CA THR A 39 -2.97 -3.60 10.12
C THR A 39 -4.20 -2.87 10.65
N LEU A 40 -5.34 -3.56 10.76
CA LEU A 40 -6.56 -2.99 11.31
C LEU A 40 -6.38 -2.49 12.74
N THR A 41 -5.68 -3.26 13.58
CA THR A 41 -5.37 -2.85 14.97
C THR A 41 -4.60 -1.53 15.00
N ARG A 42 -3.62 -1.35 14.10
CA ARG A 42 -2.87 -0.09 13.99
C ARG A 42 -3.74 1.05 13.49
N ILE A 43 -4.60 0.79 12.50
CA ILE A 43 -5.56 1.78 11.98
C ILE A 43 -6.51 2.22 13.11
N ARG A 44 -7.11 1.29 13.86
CA ARG A 44 -8.02 1.60 14.97
C ARG A 44 -7.34 2.41 16.07
N ARG A 45 -6.11 2.05 16.46
CA ARG A 45 -5.33 2.83 17.43
C ARG A 45 -5.09 4.26 16.94
N TRP A 46 -4.77 4.42 15.65
CA TRP A 46 -4.60 5.73 15.04
C TRP A 46 -5.91 6.54 15.02
N LEU A 47 -7.02 5.95 14.57
CA LEU A 47 -8.33 6.60 14.53
C LEU A 47 -8.77 7.07 15.92
N ALA A 48 -8.59 6.23 16.95
CA ALA A 48 -8.91 6.58 18.32
C ALA A 48 -8.02 7.72 18.86
N ALA A 49 -6.71 7.66 18.60
CA ALA A 49 -5.78 8.70 19.07
C ALA A 49 -5.98 10.06 18.37
N ALA A 50 -6.48 10.05 17.14
CA ALA A 50 -6.73 11.25 16.35
C ALA A 50 -8.19 11.73 16.38
N ASP A 51 -9.05 11.04 17.14
CA ASP A 51 -10.50 11.27 17.22
C ASP A 51 -11.17 11.33 15.83
N ILE A 52 -10.83 10.36 14.97
CA ILE A 52 -11.35 10.25 13.60
C ILE A 52 -12.43 9.17 13.57
N THR A 53 -13.68 9.60 13.41
CA THR A 53 -14.85 8.72 13.26
C THR A 53 -15.29 8.53 11.81
N GLU A 54 -15.00 9.50 10.93
CA GLU A 54 -15.43 9.50 9.53
C GLU A 54 -14.41 10.12 8.56
N GLY A 55 -14.61 9.92 7.26
CA GLY A 55 -13.87 10.55 6.19
C GLY A 55 -12.44 10.02 6.02
N TYR A 56 -11.49 10.92 5.74
CA TYR A 56 -10.11 10.49 5.48
C TYR A 56 -9.45 9.87 6.72
N VAL A 57 -9.01 8.62 6.59
CA VAL A 57 -8.26 7.88 7.63
C VAL A 57 -6.96 8.60 7.94
N PHE A 58 -6.22 9.06 6.92
CA PHE A 58 -4.96 9.78 7.09
C PHE A 58 -5.14 11.24 6.68
N ARG A 59 -4.93 12.14 7.65
CA ARG A 59 -5.05 13.59 7.51
C ARG A 59 -3.68 14.24 7.74
N PRO A 60 -3.35 15.38 7.10
CA PRO A 60 -2.12 16.12 7.39
C PRO A 60 -2.05 16.54 8.86
N ILE A 61 -0.89 16.37 9.49
CA ILE A 61 -0.65 16.83 10.86
C ILE A 61 0.46 17.88 10.82
N GLY A 62 0.15 19.10 11.27
CA GLY A 62 1.07 20.23 11.24
C GLY A 62 1.49 20.67 9.84
N GLY A 63 2.53 21.49 9.77
CA GLY A 63 3.02 22.07 8.51
C GLY A 63 2.20 23.27 8.03
N ARG A 64 2.47 23.72 6.80
CA ARG A 64 1.78 24.86 6.20
C ARG A 64 0.34 24.49 5.84
N LYS A 65 -0.63 25.30 6.29
CA LYS A 65 -2.03 25.18 5.87
C LYS A 65 -2.13 25.23 4.35
N ARG A 66 -2.92 24.34 3.77
CA ARG A 66 -3.16 24.36 2.32
C ARG A 66 -4.09 25.51 1.95
N ALA A 67 -4.03 25.93 0.68
CA ALA A 67 -4.76 27.09 0.19
C ALA A 67 -6.28 26.95 0.43
N GLU A 68 -6.83 25.75 0.31
CA GLU A 68 -8.26 25.47 0.51
C GLU A 68 -8.69 25.75 1.96
N VAL A 69 -7.84 25.44 2.94
CA VAL A 69 -8.08 25.72 4.36
C VAL A 69 -7.99 27.22 4.62
N VAL A 70 -6.93 27.86 4.10
CA VAL A 70 -6.73 29.31 4.26
C VAL A 70 -7.89 30.10 3.63
N GLN A 71 -8.34 29.68 2.45
CA GLN A 71 -9.45 30.33 1.76
C GLN A 71 -10.77 30.17 2.50
N ALA A 72 -11.07 28.97 3.02
CA ALA A 72 -12.27 28.75 3.84
C ALA A 72 -12.26 29.62 5.10
N GLU A 73 -11.12 29.70 5.80
CA GLU A 73 -10.95 30.56 6.98
C GLU A 73 -11.13 32.04 6.66
N ALA A 74 -10.54 32.52 5.55
CA ALA A 74 -10.68 33.91 5.11
C ALA A 74 -12.12 34.28 4.74
N GLU A 75 -12.90 33.31 4.26
CA GLU A 75 -14.32 33.46 3.95
C GLU A 75 -15.24 33.15 5.15
N CYS A 76 -14.69 32.97 6.35
CA CYS A 76 -15.42 32.58 7.57
C CYS A 76 -16.28 31.31 7.40
N ARG A 77 -15.81 30.38 6.55
CA ARG A 77 -16.43 29.06 6.35
C ARG A 77 -15.69 28.00 7.15
N GLU A 78 -16.40 26.91 7.44
CA GLU A 78 -15.78 25.73 8.04
C GLU A 78 -14.67 25.18 7.13
N PRO A 79 -13.43 25.00 7.63
CA PRO A 79 -12.34 24.51 6.81
C PRO A 79 -12.56 23.05 6.37
N PRO A 80 -12.24 22.70 5.11
CA PRO A 80 -12.43 21.34 4.62
C PRO A 80 -11.48 20.35 5.31
N VAL A 81 -11.98 19.14 5.58
CA VAL A 81 -11.14 18.02 6.03
C VAL A 81 -10.38 17.43 4.83
N LEU A 82 -9.05 17.54 4.86
CA LEU A 82 -8.19 17.10 3.76
C LEU A 82 -7.49 15.78 4.06
N GLY A 83 -7.33 14.95 3.03
CA GLY A 83 -6.48 13.75 3.07
C GLY A 83 -5.02 14.05 2.76
N LEU A 84 -4.14 13.09 3.11
CA LEU A 84 -2.74 13.13 2.67
C LEU A 84 -2.61 13.09 1.14
N THR A 85 -1.66 13.85 0.62
CA THR A 85 -1.21 13.83 -0.77
C THR A 85 -0.14 12.76 -0.99
N ALA A 86 0.06 12.36 -2.25
CA ALA A 86 1.14 11.43 -2.61
C ALA A 86 2.54 11.95 -2.19
N LYS A 87 2.77 13.27 -2.25
CA LYS A 87 4.03 13.89 -1.82
C LYS A 87 4.24 13.78 -0.31
N GLU A 88 3.19 14.00 0.50
CA GLU A 88 3.27 13.84 1.96
C GLU A 88 3.46 12.37 2.35
N VAL A 89 2.77 11.44 1.68
CA VAL A 89 2.97 10.00 1.89
C VAL A 89 4.42 9.62 1.59
N ALA A 90 4.97 10.05 0.45
CA ALA A 90 6.38 9.81 0.12
C ALA A 90 7.33 10.40 1.17
N ARG A 91 7.07 11.63 1.64
CA ARG A 91 7.85 12.25 2.72
C ARG A 91 7.82 11.44 4.01
N ILE A 92 6.65 10.94 4.42
CA ILE A 92 6.50 10.08 5.61
C ILE A 92 7.33 8.80 5.43
N PHE A 93 7.25 8.14 4.27
CA PHE A 93 8.04 6.94 4.00
C PHE A 93 9.54 7.19 4.09
N ARG A 94 10.04 8.28 3.51
CA ARG A 94 11.46 8.65 3.57
C ARG A 94 11.91 8.92 5.00
N GLN A 95 11.10 9.63 5.78
CA GLN A 95 11.39 9.88 7.20
C GLN A 95 11.47 8.57 8.00
N ARG A 96 10.54 7.64 7.77
CA ARG A 96 10.57 6.32 8.42
C ARG A 96 11.74 5.45 7.96
N ALA A 97 12.07 5.48 6.67
CA ALA A 97 13.22 4.77 6.12
C ALA A 97 14.55 5.30 6.71
N ALA A 98 14.68 6.62 6.85
CA ALA A 98 15.86 7.24 7.47
C ALA A 98 15.94 6.87 8.96
N ALA A 99 14.82 6.92 9.68
CA ALA A 99 14.76 6.49 11.08
C ALA A 99 15.08 4.99 11.27
N ALA A 100 14.87 4.17 10.24
CA ALA A 100 15.25 2.76 10.23
C ALA A 100 16.71 2.52 9.81
N GLY A 101 17.50 3.57 9.55
CA GLY A 101 18.91 3.44 9.19
C GLY A 101 19.17 3.02 7.74
N LEU A 102 18.22 3.25 6.82
CA LEU A 102 18.43 2.93 5.40
C LEU A 102 19.22 4.03 4.68
N ASP A 103 20.41 3.70 4.17
CA ASP A 103 21.31 4.64 3.47
C ASP A 103 20.67 5.33 2.25
N HIS A 104 19.71 4.66 1.62
CA HIS A 104 19.00 5.14 0.43
C HIS A 104 17.57 5.57 0.73
N ALA A 105 17.28 5.99 1.97
CA ALA A 105 15.95 6.42 2.42
C ALA A 105 15.29 7.46 1.49
N TRP A 106 16.07 8.35 0.88
CA TRP A 106 15.60 9.38 -0.05
C TRP A 106 14.98 8.82 -1.35
N THR A 107 15.33 7.60 -1.74
CA THR A 107 14.77 6.91 -2.92
C THR A 107 13.40 6.29 -2.65
N ILE A 108 13.02 6.14 -1.38
CA ILE A 108 11.79 5.46 -0.99
C ILE A 108 10.57 6.31 -1.36
N SER A 109 9.56 5.64 -1.91
CA SER A 109 8.27 6.21 -2.27
C SER A 109 7.14 5.23 -1.95
N GLY A 110 5.89 5.65 -2.14
CA GLY A 110 4.74 4.74 -2.00
C GLY A 110 4.87 3.51 -2.92
N HIS A 111 5.46 3.67 -4.12
CA HIS A 111 5.64 2.56 -5.07
C HIS A 111 6.63 1.49 -4.57
N SER A 112 7.58 1.87 -3.71
CA SER A 112 8.58 0.93 -3.15
C SER A 112 7.91 -0.20 -2.36
N THR A 113 6.86 0.11 -1.59
CA THR A 113 6.11 -0.90 -0.82
C THR A 113 5.49 -1.95 -1.72
N ARG A 114 4.91 -1.53 -2.85
CA ARG A 114 4.26 -2.39 -3.83
C ARG A 114 5.24 -3.33 -4.54
N ILE A 115 6.44 -2.82 -4.90
CA ILE A 115 7.51 -3.65 -5.47
C ILE A 115 8.03 -4.64 -4.41
N GLY A 116 8.19 -4.19 -3.16
CA GLY A 116 8.59 -5.04 -2.03
C GLY A 116 7.65 -6.23 -1.86
N THR A 117 6.35 -5.99 -1.72
CA THR A 117 5.33 -7.04 -1.59
C THR A 117 5.39 -8.06 -2.72
N ALA A 118 5.53 -7.63 -3.98
CA ALA A 118 5.63 -8.59 -5.09
C ALA A 118 6.91 -9.42 -5.07
N ASN A 119 8.02 -8.85 -4.59
CA ASN A 119 9.25 -9.61 -4.40
C ASN A 119 9.10 -10.64 -3.28
N ASP A 120 8.46 -10.27 -2.17
CA ASP A 120 8.20 -11.19 -1.06
C ASP A 120 7.26 -12.33 -1.47
N LEU A 121 6.17 -12.03 -2.15
CA LEU A 121 5.25 -13.03 -2.70
C LEU A 121 5.96 -13.99 -3.68
N MET A 122 6.81 -13.48 -4.56
CA MET A 122 7.59 -14.33 -5.49
C MET A 122 8.58 -15.24 -4.75
N ARG A 123 9.18 -14.76 -3.65
CA ARG A 123 10.09 -15.56 -2.82
C ARG A 123 9.34 -16.65 -2.07
N ASP A 124 8.10 -16.37 -1.66
CA ASP A 124 7.18 -17.32 -1.03
C ASP A 124 6.57 -18.32 -2.03
N GLY A 125 6.88 -18.18 -3.33
CA GLY A 125 6.47 -19.13 -4.37
C GLY A 125 5.13 -18.82 -5.03
N ALA A 126 4.54 -17.64 -4.76
CA ALA A 126 3.32 -17.21 -5.43
C ALA A 126 3.53 -17.12 -6.95
N SER A 127 2.50 -17.52 -7.69
CA SER A 127 2.49 -17.47 -9.15
C SER A 127 2.46 -16.01 -9.65
N THR A 128 2.81 -15.84 -10.93
CA THR A 128 2.74 -14.51 -11.58
C THR A 128 1.30 -13.97 -11.55
N GLY A 129 0.29 -14.84 -11.70
CA GLY A 129 -1.13 -14.45 -11.66
C GLY A 129 -1.57 -13.97 -10.28
N GLU A 130 -1.19 -14.69 -9.22
CA GLU A 130 -1.50 -14.27 -7.84
C GLU A 130 -0.84 -12.94 -7.49
N ILE A 131 0.40 -12.73 -7.90
CA ILE A 131 1.11 -11.47 -7.69
C ILE A 131 0.49 -10.35 -8.53
N GLN A 132 0.06 -10.65 -9.76
CA GLN A 132 -0.65 -9.70 -10.62
C GLN A 132 -1.95 -9.23 -9.96
N LEU A 133 -2.74 -10.16 -9.41
CA LEU A 133 -3.98 -9.89 -8.71
C LEU A 133 -3.72 -9.09 -7.42
N ALA A 134 -2.79 -9.53 -6.57
CA ALA A 134 -2.44 -8.86 -5.32
C ALA A 134 -1.92 -7.44 -5.53
N GLY A 135 -1.18 -7.23 -6.61
CA GLY A 135 -0.78 -5.89 -7.03
C GLY A 135 -1.94 -5.10 -7.62
N GLY A 136 -2.84 -5.71 -8.40
CA GLY A 136 -3.73 -4.97 -9.30
C GLY A 136 -2.92 -4.39 -10.45
N TRP A 137 -2.15 -5.24 -11.14
CA TRP A 137 -1.46 -4.88 -12.40
C TRP A 137 -2.29 -5.38 -13.59
N LYS A 138 -2.41 -4.56 -14.65
CA LYS A 138 -3.14 -4.97 -15.86
C LYS A 138 -2.45 -6.11 -16.63
N GLY A 139 -1.12 -6.21 -16.54
CA GLY A 139 -0.35 -7.19 -17.28
C GLY A 139 0.76 -7.83 -16.45
N ALA A 140 1.03 -9.10 -16.76
CA ALA A 140 2.06 -9.92 -16.13
C ALA A 140 3.48 -9.37 -16.35
N GLU A 141 3.71 -8.61 -17.42
CA GLU A 141 4.99 -7.97 -17.76
C GLU A 141 5.54 -7.12 -16.59
N MET A 142 4.66 -6.38 -15.91
CA MET A 142 5.04 -5.56 -14.76
C MET A 142 5.52 -6.41 -13.58
N VAL A 143 4.86 -7.55 -13.35
CA VAL A 143 5.28 -8.50 -12.33
C VAL A 143 6.66 -9.06 -12.66
N ILE A 144 6.90 -9.44 -13.91
CA ILE A 144 8.20 -9.95 -14.37
C ILE A 144 9.29 -8.90 -14.17
N ALA A 145 9.03 -7.65 -14.56
CA ALA A 145 9.98 -6.56 -14.40
C ALA A 145 10.33 -6.30 -12.93
N TYR A 146 9.33 -6.24 -12.04
CA TYR A 146 9.53 -5.94 -10.62
C TYR A 146 10.10 -7.09 -9.80
N THR A 147 9.90 -8.34 -10.23
CA THR A 147 10.38 -9.53 -9.52
C THR A 147 11.66 -10.13 -10.12
N ARG A 148 12.25 -9.47 -11.14
CA ARG A 148 13.43 -9.97 -11.88
C ARG A 148 14.55 -10.46 -10.98
N LYS A 149 14.91 -9.69 -9.94
CA LYS A 149 15.98 -10.04 -9.00
C LYS A 149 15.61 -11.26 -8.13
N SER A 150 14.39 -11.31 -7.60
CA SER A 150 13.95 -12.43 -6.75
C SER A 150 13.77 -13.73 -7.53
N ARG A 151 13.43 -13.65 -8.83
CA ARG A 151 13.36 -14.83 -9.71
C ARG A 151 14.70 -15.49 -9.95
N ALA A 152 15.83 -14.77 -9.89
CA ALA A 152 17.14 -15.36 -10.13
C ALA A 152 17.47 -16.52 -9.15
N GLY A 153 17.06 -16.41 -7.89
CA GLY A 153 17.24 -17.46 -6.89
C GLY A 153 16.17 -18.56 -6.91
N ASN A 154 15.07 -18.36 -7.65
CA ASN A 154 13.91 -19.26 -7.65
C ASN A 154 13.47 -19.71 -9.06
N ASN A 155 14.36 -19.61 -10.04
CA ASN A 155 14.10 -20.05 -11.42
C ASN A 155 14.20 -21.58 -11.56
N ALA A 156 13.79 -22.08 -12.73
CA ALA A 156 13.77 -23.52 -13.03
C ALA A 156 15.15 -24.18 -12.83
N VAL A 157 16.23 -23.49 -13.20
CA VAL A 157 17.61 -23.96 -13.04
C VAL A 157 17.98 -24.05 -11.55
N ALA A 158 17.65 -23.04 -10.75
CA ALA A 158 17.90 -23.03 -9.31
C ALA A 158 17.14 -24.14 -8.58
N ARG A 159 15.88 -24.42 -8.98
CA ARG A 159 15.10 -25.54 -8.44
C ARG A 159 15.70 -26.89 -8.82
N LEU A 160 16.06 -27.07 -10.09
CA LEU A 160 16.73 -28.29 -10.58
C LEU A 160 18.03 -28.57 -9.82
N ARG A 161 18.83 -27.54 -9.55
CA ARG A 161 20.08 -27.70 -8.79
C ARG A 161 19.83 -28.07 -7.33
N ARG A 162 18.79 -27.55 -6.69
CA ARG A 162 18.41 -27.93 -5.32
C ARG A 162 17.87 -29.35 -5.23
N SER A 163 17.04 -29.78 -6.19
CA SER A 163 16.52 -31.14 -6.21
C SER A 163 17.62 -32.17 -6.40
N ASN A 164 18.61 -31.88 -7.25
CA ASN A 164 19.74 -32.77 -7.47
C ASN A 164 20.66 -32.85 -6.23
N ALA A 165 20.90 -31.73 -5.55
CA ALA A 165 21.73 -31.69 -4.35
C ALA A 165 21.07 -32.34 -3.10
N ALA A 166 19.76 -32.61 -3.13
CA ALA A 166 19.04 -33.29 -2.05
C ALA A 166 18.92 -34.81 -2.28
N GLY A 167 19.34 -35.30 -3.44
CA GLY A 167 19.36 -36.72 -3.80
C GLY A 167 20.76 -37.37 -3.79
N ASP A 168 21.81 -36.56 -3.60
CA ASP A 168 23.19 -36.98 -3.31
C ASP A 168 23.43 -36.99 -1.79
#